data_AF-A0A3M5ILI6-F1
#
_entry.id   AF-A0A3M5ILI6-F1
#
_cell.length_a   1.000
_cell.length_b   1.000
_cell.length_c   1.000
_cell.angle_alpha   90.00
_cell.angle_beta   90.00
_cell.angle_gamma   90.00
#
_symmetry.space_group_name_H-M   'P 1'
#
loop_
_entity.id
_entity.type
_entity.pdbx_description
1 polymer ?
#
loop_
_entity_poly.entity_id
_entity_poly.type
_entity_poly.pdbx_seq_one_letter_code
_entity_poly.pdbx_strand_id
1 'polypeptide(L)'
;PEQALATKYAPAVIQQVITPIWLPNKNAQAKSYAKFGVTGKLFEAVRDMGKLSREMVVQQGHQTVKLKMELGGPLKYWLPLLSATEQNLAVAERIRQHLGTTDPKVWV
;
A
#
# COMPACT_ATOMS: atom_id res chain seq x y z
N PRO A 1 -9.58 -4.54 -3.15
CA PRO A 1 -10.90 -4.51 -2.47
C PRO A 1 -11.51 -5.87 -2.18
N GLU A 2 -11.28 -6.79 -3.11
CA GLU A 2 -11.90 -8.09 -3.26
C GLU A 2 -11.74 -8.92 -1.97
N GLN A 3 -10.53 -8.99 -1.43
CA GLN A 3 -10.27 -9.71 -0.17
C GLN A 3 -11.00 -9.08 1.02
N ALA A 4 -10.96 -7.76 1.17
CA ALA A 4 -11.64 -7.08 2.27
C ALA A 4 -13.16 -7.33 2.23
N LEU A 5 -13.75 -7.28 1.03
CA LEU A 5 -15.17 -7.54 0.78
C LEU A 5 -15.57 -9.00 1.06
N ALA A 6 -14.64 -9.94 0.98
CA ALA A 6 -14.89 -11.35 1.30
C ALA A 6 -14.95 -11.64 2.81
N THR A 7 -14.67 -10.65 3.67
CA THR A 7 -14.64 -10.82 5.12
C THR A 7 -15.88 -10.25 5.80
N LYS A 8 -16.17 -10.74 7.02
CA LYS A 8 -17.23 -10.17 7.89
C LYS A 8 -17.00 -8.71 8.26
N TYR A 9 -15.77 -8.19 8.08
CA TYR A 9 -15.39 -6.83 8.41
C TYR A 9 -15.65 -5.84 7.27
N ALA A 10 -16.08 -6.31 6.10
CA ALA A 10 -16.34 -5.46 4.94
C ALA A 10 -17.21 -4.24 5.24
N PRO A 11 -18.33 -4.33 5.98
CA PRO A 11 -19.16 -3.17 6.30
C PRO A 11 -18.39 -2.11 7.10
N ALA A 12 -17.59 -2.53 8.09
CA ALA A 12 -16.79 -1.62 8.90
C ALA A 12 -15.71 -0.93 8.06
N VAL A 13 -15.01 -1.67 7.19
CA VAL A 13 -14.01 -1.09 6.28
C VAL A 13 -14.64 -0.07 5.32
N ILE A 14 -15.83 -0.35 4.80
CA ILE A 14 -16.53 0.59 3.90
C ILE A 14 -16.95 1.86 4.65
N GLN A 15 -17.46 1.73 5.89
CA GLN A 15 -18.03 2.86 6.63
C GLN A 15 -16.99 3.70 7.38
N GLN A 16 -15.90 3.10 7.85
CA GLN A 16 -14.95 3.77 8.75
C GLN A 16 -13.70 4.29 8.05
N VAL A 17 -13.42 3.88 6.81
CA VAL A 17 -12.28 4.38 6.06
C VAL A 17 -12.61 5.74 5.45
N ILE A 18 -12.15 6.80 6.12
CA ILE A 18 -12.40 8.19 5.73
C ILE A 18 -11.55 8.60 4.51
N THR A 19 -10.30 8.13 4.45
CA THR A 19 -9.33 8.50 3.40
C THR A 19 -8.75 7.26 2.74
N PRO A 20 -9.45 6.62 1.79
CA PRO A 20 -8.91 5.48 1.08
C PRO A 20 -7.79 5.90 0.11
N ILE A 21 -6.73 5.09 0.09
CA ILE A 21 -5.63 5.20 -0.88
C ILE A 21 -5.71 4.00 -1.82
N TRP A 22 -5.98 4.27 -3.09
CA TRP A 22 -6.08 3.26 -4.13
C TRP A 22 -4.75 3.12 -4.86
N LEU A 23 -4.20 1.91 -4.82
CA LEU A 23 -2.96 1.54 -5.51
C LEU A 23 -3.27 0.82 -6.84
N PRO A 24 -2.26 0.69 -7.74
CA PRO A 24 -2.42 -0.01 -9.02
C PRO A 24 -2.95 -1.43 -8.79
N ASN A 25 -4.11 -1.74 -9.38
CA ASN A 25 -4.73 -3.06 -9.27
C ASN A 25 -5.25 -3.51 -10.65
N LYS A 26 -4.50 -4.38 -11.32
CA LYS A 26 -4.89 -4.94 -12.64
C LYS A 26 -6.06 -5.92 -12.57
N ASN A 27 -6.36 -6.43 -11.37
CA ASN A 27 -7.50 -7.31 -11.12
C ASN A 27 -8.71 -6.53 -10.56
N ALA A 28 -8.70 -5.21 -10.65
CA ALA A 28 -9.76 -4.37 -10.12
C ALA A 28 -11.11 -4.69 -10.76
N GLN A 29 -12.12 -4.97 -9.93
CA GLN A 29 -13.47 -5.24 -10.41
C GLN A 29 -14.37 -4.03 -10.16
N ALA A 30 -14.97 -3.47 -11.22
CA ALA A 30 -15.82 -2.28 -11.14
C ALA A 30 -16.93 -2.42 -10.08
N LYS A 31 -17.59 -3.59 -10.01
CA LYS A 31 -18.64 -3.88 -9.02
C LYS A 31 -18.13 -3.82 -7.58
N SER A 32 -16.91 -4.28 -7.33
CA SER A 32 -16.28 -4.29 -6.00
C SER A 32 -15.87 -2.89 -5.58
N TYR A 33 -15.27 -2.13 -6.51
CA TYR A 33 -14.84 -0.75 -6.27
C TYR A 33 -16.02 0.22 -6.09
N ALA A 34 -17.14 -0.02 -6.80
CA ALA A 34 -18.35 0.76 -6.65
C ALA A 34 -18.92 0.74 -5.22
N LYS A 35 -18.70 -0.34 -4.46
CA LYS A 35 -19.09 -0.43 -3.03
C LYS A 35 -18.35 0.57 -2.14
N PHE A 36 -17.21 1.09 -2.61
CA PHE A 36 -16.41 2.13 -1.95
C PHE A 36 -16.60 3.50 -2.61
N GLY A 37 -17.61 3.68 -3.47
CA GLY A 37 -17.83 4.93 -4.20
C GLY A 37 -16.89 5.15 -5.39
N VAL A 38 -16.01 4.20 -5.71
CA VAL A 38 -15.08 4.31 -6.83
C VAL A 38 -15.76 3.83 -8.12
N THR A 39 -16.16 4.79 -8.94
CA THR A 39 -16.93 4.55 -10.19
C THR A 39 -16.46 5.45 -11.33
N GLY A 40 -16.88 5.15 -12.56
CA GLY A 40 -16.61 5.98 -13.74
C GLY A 40 -15.12 6.29 -13.93
N LYS A 41 -14.80 7.56 -14.19
CA LYS A 41 -13.41 8.02 -14.42
C LYS A 41 -12.46 7.73 -13.27
N LEU A 42 -12.96 7.69 -12.02
CA LEU A 42 -12.15 7.38 -10.86
C LEU A 42 -11.70 5.91 -10.88
N PHE A 43 -12.60 5.00 -11.22
CA PHE A 43 -12.25 3.59 -11.37
C PHE A 43 -11.21 3.38 -12.50
N GLU A 44 -11.42 4.05 -13.63
CA GLU A 44 -10.48 4.02 -14.75
C GLU A 44 -9.09 4.52 -14.34
N ALA A 45 -9.02 5.65 -13.62
CA ALA A 45 -7.76 6.19 -13.12
C ALA A 45 -6.98 5.21 -12.22
N VAL A 46 -7.68 4.37 -11.44
CA VAL A 46 -7.06 3.33 -10.61
C VAL A 46 -6.58 2.14 -11.44
N ARG A 47 -7.40 1.68 -12.38
CA ARG A 47 -7.11 0.52 -13.25
C ARG A 47 -5.91 0.78 -14.17
N ASP A 48 -5.80 2.01 -14.67
CA ASP A 48 -4.80 2.40 -15.65
C ASP A 48 -3.40 2.57 -15.05
N MET A 49 -3.29 2.74 -13.72
CA MET A 49 -1.98 2.89 -13.07
C MET A 49 -1.06 1.69 -13.33
N GLY A 50 0.23 1.96 -13.50
CA GLY A 50 1.26 0.95 -13.70
C GLY A 50 1.63 0.26 -12.38
N LYS A 51 1.88 -1.06 -12.40
CA LYS A 51 2.23 -1.83 -11.18
C LYS A 51 3.43 -1.26 -10.41
N LEU A 52 4.40 -0.68 -11.13
CA LEU A 52 5.62 -0.07 -10.58
C LEU A 52 5.63 1.46 -10.72
N SER A 53 4.49 2.09 -11.05
CA SER A 53 4.45 3.52 -11.36
C SER A 53 4.60 4.41 -10.12
N ARG A 54 4.46 3.83 -8.92
CA ARG A 54 4.41 4.55 -7.63
C ARG A 54 3.26 5.55 -7.58
N GLU A 55 2.26 5.39 -8.44
CA GLU A 55 1.06 6.20 -8.44
C GLU A 55 0.05 5.67 -7.43
N MET A 56 -0.78 6.58 -6.94
CA MET A 56 -1.91 6.27 -6.08
C MET A 56 -3.02 7.28 -6.31
N VAL A 57 -4.26 6.89 -6.04
CA VAL A 57 -5.39 7.81 -5.98
C VAL A 57 -5.85 7.93 -4.54
N VAL A 58 -5.83 9.14 -4.00
CA VAL A 58 -6.28 9.45 -2.65
C VAL A 58 -7.63 10.14 -2.73
N GLN A 59 -8.60 9.63 -1.98
CA GLN A 59 -9.92 10.22 -1.89
C GLN A 59 -10.16 10.68 -0.46
N GLN A 60 -10.66 11.91 -0.27
CA GLN A 60 -11.02 12.46 1.03
C GLN A 60 -12.30 13.26 0.88
N GLY A 61 -13.40 12.77 1.48
CA GLY A 61 -14.73 13.32 1.27
C GLY A 61 -15.10 13.34 -0.22
N HIS A 62 -15.39 14.52 -0.77
CA HIS A 62 -15.71 14.72 -2.18
C HIS A 62 -14.50 14.98 -3.07
N GLN A 63 -13.29 15.09 -2.51
CA GLN A 63 -12.08 15.37 -3.26
C GLN A 63 -11.36 14.08 -3.62
N THR A 64 -10.81 14.04 -4.82
CA THR A 64 -9.97 12.93 -5.29
C THR A 64 -8.77 13.47 -6.03
N VAL A 65 -7.59 12.99 -5.66
CA VAL A 65 -6.32 13.42 -6.25
C VAL A 65 -5.51 12.20 -6.65
N LYS A 66 -4.94 12.22 -7.85
CA LYS A 66 -3.93 11.26 -8.27
C LYS A 66 -2.55 11.80 -7.91
N LEU A 67 -1.78 11.00 -7.17
CA LEU A 67 -0.44 11.31 -6.70
C LEU A 67 0.56 10.32 -7.28
N LYS A 68 1.83 10.71 -7.31
CA LYS A 68 2.96 9.82 -7.58
C LYS A 68 4.01 10.01 -6.49
N MET A 69 4.39 8.92 -5.83
CA MET A 69 5.45 8.95 -4.83
C MET A 69 6.81 9.05 -5.53
N GLU A 70 7.50 10.17 -5.29
CA GLU A 70 8.83 10.40 -5.86
C GLU A 70 9.95 10.04 -4.88
N LEU A 71 10.84 9.18 -5.33
CA LEU A 71 12.02 8.72 -4.58
C LEU A 71 13.28 9.41 -5.11
N GLY A 72 13.29 10.74 -5.06
CA GLY A 72 14.41 11.57 -5.50
C GLY A 72 15.57 11.62 -4.50
N GLY A 73 16.68 12.24 -4.91
CA GLY A 73 17.83 12.48 -4.03
C GLY A 73 18.45 11.19 -3.47
N PRO A 74 18.82 11.14 -2.17
CA PRO A 74 19.37 9.95 -1.54
C PRO A 74 18.48 8.71 -1.65
N LEU A 75 17.15 8.90 -1.64
CA LEU A 75 16.17 7.79 -1.71
C LEU A 75 16.16 7.08 -3.07
N LYS A 76 16.76 7.68 -4.10
CA LYS A 76 16.96 7.04 -5.40
C LYS A 76 17.92 5.85 -5.30
N TYR A 77 18.89 5.93 -4.40
CA TYR A 77 19.97 4.96 -4.27
C TYR A 77 19.85 4.12 -2.99
N TRP A 78 19.24 4.68 -1.94
CA TRP A 78 19.19 4.08 -0.62
C TRP A 78 17.81 4.23 0.00
N LEU A 79 17.09 3.11 0.09
CA LEU A 79 15.81 3.00 0.80
C LEU A 79 15.87 1.73 1.66
N PRO A 80 16.47 1.79 2.86
CA PRO A 80 16.64 0.62 3.71
C PRO A 80 15.26 0.19 4.20
N LEU A 81 14.77 -0.92 3.63
CA LEU A 81 13.50 -1.53 4.01
C LEU A 81 13.81 -2.95 4.45
N LEU A 82 13.46 -3.26 5.69
CA LEU A 82 13.45 -4.64 6.13
C LEU A 82 12.25 -5.33 5.51
N SER A 83 12.51 -6.24 4.58
CA SER A 83 11.48 -7.11 4.05
C SER A 83 11.07 -8.11 5.14
N ALA A 84 9.76 -8.18 5.43
CA ALA A 84 9.20 -9.06 6.46
C ALA A 84 8.83 -10.46 5.90
N THR A 85 9.65 -11.01 5.01
CA THR A 85 9.49 -12.43 4.62
C THR A 85 10.05 -13.33 5.72
N GLU A 86 9.54 -14.56 5.85
CA GLU A 86 10.04 -15.53 6.85
C GLU A 86 11.57 -15.73 6.76
N GLN A 87 12.09 -15.79 5.54
CA GLN A 87 13.53 -15.87 5.28
C GLN A 87 14.30 -14.66 5.82
N ASN A 88 13.79 -13.46 5.58
CA ASN A 88 14.45 -12.22 6.01
C ASN A 88 14.32 -11.98 7.52
N LEU A 89 13.26 -12.49 8.15
CA LEU A 89 13.11 -12.47 9.61
C LEU A 89 14.19 -13.32 10.30
N ALA A 90 14.49 -14.52 9.77
CA ALA A 90 15.56 -15.36 10.29
C ALA A 90 16.96 -14.74 10.11
N VAL A 91 17.18 -13.99 9.01
CA VAL A 91 18.40 -13.20 8.80
C VAL A 91 18.50 -12.09 9.83
N ALA A 92 17.44 -11.30 9.99
CA ALA A 92 17.40 -10.19 10.95
C ALA A 92 17.65 -10.67 12.38
N GLU A 93 17.11 -11.83 12.76
CA GLU A 93 17.32 -12.42 14.08
C GLU A 93 18.79 -12.81 14.32
N ARG A 94 19.43 -13.44 13.34
CA ARG A 94 20.86 -13.77 13.43
C ARG A 94 21.74 -12.53 13.58
N ILE A 95 21.42 -11.45 12.85
CA ILE A 95 22.17 -10.19 12.94
C ILE A 95 21.99 -9.56 14.34
N ARG A 96 20.77 -9.52 14.88
CA ARG A 96 20.53 -9.02 16.24
C ARG A 96 21.29 -9.81 17.30
N GLN A 97 21.31 -11.14 17.19
CA GLN A 97 22.06 -12.01 18.11
C GLN A 97 23.56 -11.79 17.99
N HIS A 98 24.09 -11.66 16.77
CA HIS A 98 25.51 -11.42 16.53
C HIS A 98 25.97 -10.06 17.08
N LEU A 99 25.15 -9.01 16.91
CA LEU A 99 25.45 -7.66 17.38
C LEU A 99 25.06 -7.44 18.86
N GLY A 100 24.38 -8.39 19.50
CA GLY A 100 23.92 -8.29 20.88
C GLY A 100 22.94 -7.14 21.13
N THR A 101 22.16 -6.75 20.12
CA THR A 101 21.27 -5.58 20.21
C THR A 101 19.95 -5.80 19.49
N THR A 102 18.89 -5.17 20.00
CA THR A 102 17.59 -5.07 19.34
C THR A 102 17.34 -3.67 18.78
N ASP A 103 18.25 -2.70 18.97
CA ASP A 103 18.13 -1.33 18.46
C ASP A 103 18.23 -1.29 16.93
N PRO A 104 17.14 -0.96 16.21
CA PRO A 104 17.12 -0.92 14.75
C PRO A 104 18.16 0.03 14.16
N LYS A 105 18.62 1.06 14.89
CA LYS A 105 19.67 1.98 14.40
C LYS A 105 21.03 1.30 14.26
N VAL A 106 21.20 0.12 14.86
CA VAL A 106 22.47 -0.61 14.89
C VAL A 106 22.44 -1.83 13.96
N TRP A 107 21.30 -2.54 13.85
CA TRP A 107 21.21 -3.79 13.09
C TRP A 107 20.51 -3.70 11.73
N VAL A 108 19.84 -2.58 11.40
CA VAL A 108 19.22 -2.30 10.09
C VAL A 108 20.13 -1.39 9.28
#